data_AF-A0A7G8HBL9-F1
#
_entry.id   AF-A0A7G8HBL9-F1
#
_cell.length_a   1.000
_cell.length_b   1.000
_cell.length_c   1.000
_cell.angle_alpha   90.00
_cell.angle_beta   90.00
_cell.angle_gamma   90.00
#
_symmetry.space_group_name_H-M   'P 1'
#
loop_
_entity.id
_entity.type
_entity.pdbx_description
1 polymer ?
#
loop_
_entity_poly.entity_id
_entity_poly.type
_entity_poly.pdbx_seq_one_letter_code
_entity_poly.pdbx_strand_id
1 'polypeptide(L)' 'MEWHLHTTEASLAVASESAKRIARMIGRKTRVLNEEGAVLTEVDP' A
#
# COMPACT_ATOMS: atom_id res chain seq x y z
N MET A 1 -3.82 17.15 -10.00
CA MET A 1 -3.31 16.79 -8.66
C MET A 1 -3.53 15.30 -8.49
N GLU A 2 -2.46 14.51 -8.43
CA GLU A 2 -2.56 13.11 -8.01
C GLU A 2 -2.55 13.06 -6.47
N TRP A 3 -3.57 12.45 -5.89
CA TRP A 3 -3.66 12.22 -4.45
C TRP A 3 -3.00 10.89 -4.11
N HIS A 4 -1.97 10.93 -3.26
CA HIS A 4 -1.22 9.76 -2.81
C HIS A 4 -1.27 9.64 -1.28
N LEU A 5 -1.86 8.55 -0.77
CA LEU A 5 -1.91 8.24 0.66
C LEU A 5 -0.70 7.38 1.04
N HIS A 6 0.09 7.83 2.02
CA HIS A 6 1.26 7.13 2.51
C HIS A 6 1.03 6.68 3.96
N THR A 7 1.39 5.44 4.29
CA THR A 7 1.42 4.91 5.65
C THR A 7 2.60 3.96 5.80
N THR A 8 3.09 3.79 7.03
CA THR A 8 4.19 2.89 7.39
C THR A 8 3.70 1.89 8.43
N GLU A 9 4.12 0.64 8.33
CA GLU A 9 3.65 -0.45 9.20
C GLU A 9 4.82 -1.25 9.77
N ALA A 10 4.60 -1.89 10.91
CA ALA A 10 5.65 -2.59 11.65
C ALA A 10 6.13 -3.90 10.99
N SER A 11 5.40 -4.43 10.00
CA SER A 11 5.79 -5.63 9.27
C SER A 11 5.14 -5.69 7.89
N LEU A 12 5.71 -6.49 6.98
CA LEU A 12 5.16 -6.71 5.64
C LEU A 12 3.74 -7.31 5.67
N ALA A 13 3.46 -8.19 6.63
CA ALA A 13 2.13 -8.80 6.76
C ALA A 13 1.07 -7.73 7.08
N VAL A 14 1.35 -6.84 8.04
CA VAL A 14 0.46 -5.73 8.40
C VAL A 14 0.36 -4.72 7.25
N ALA A 15 1.49 -4.38 6.61
CA ALA A 15 1.52 -3.52 5.43
C ALA A 15 0.65 -4.04 4.30
N SER A 16 0.65 -5.35 4.06
CA SER A 16 -0.14 -5.98 3.01
C SER A 16 -1.65 -5.94 3.32
N GLU A 17 -2.05 -6.15 4.57
CA GLU A 17 -3.46 -6.02 4.99
C GLU A 17 -3.94 -4.57 4.93
N SER A 18 -3.12 -3.62 5.39
CA SER A 18 -3.38 -2.19 5.26
C SER A 18 -3.51 -1.79 3.79
N ALA A 19 -2.65 -2.29 2.90
CA ALA A 19 -2.73 -2.03 1.46
C ALA A 19 -4.04 -2.53 0.84
N LYS A 20 -4.54 -3.72 1.23
CA LYS A 20 -5.85 -4.23 0.80
C LYS A 20 -6.99 -3.32 1.26
N ARG A 21 -6.96 -2.87 2.51
CA ARG A 21 -7.97 -1.96 3.05
C ARG A 21 -7.95 -0.62 2.33
N ILE A 22 -6.77 -0.06 2.11
CA ILE A 22 -6.58 1.21 1.41
C ILE A 22 -7.05 1.09 -0.05
N ALA A 23 -6.64 0.04 -0.78
CA ALA A 23 -7.02 -0.16 -2.17
C ALA A 23 -8.54 -0.11 -2.37
N ARG A 24 -9.28 -0.84 -1.52
CA ARG A 24 -10.75 -0.81 -1.50
C ARG A 24 -11.33 0.56 -1.15
N MET A 25 -10.73 1.25 -0.18
CA MET A 25 -11.20 2.56 0.29
C MET A 25 -11.03 3.65 -0.77
N ILE A 26 -9.89 3.66 -1.48
CA ILE A 26 -9.58 4.68 -2.48
C ILE A 26 -10.01 4.27 -3.90
N GLY A 27 -10.41 2.99 -4.09
CA GLY A 27 -10.79 2.44 -5.39
C GLY A 27 -9.64 2.44 -6.40
N ARG A 28 -8.39 2.31 -5.94
CA ARG A 28 -7.18 2.40 -6.77
C ARG A 28 -6.13 1.39 -6.34
N LYS A 29 -5.26 1.03 -7.27
CA LYS A 29 -4.09 0.19 -7.01
C LYS A 29 -3.24 0.80 -5.88
N THR A 30 -2.90 -0.03 -4.89
CA THR A 30 -2.06 0.34 -3.76
C THR A 30 -0.82 -0.54 -3.72
N ARG A 31 0.35 0.07 -3.44
CA ARG A 31 1.65 -0.61 -3.42
C ARG A 31 2.23 -0.60 -2.01
N VAL A 32 2.81 -1.71 -1.60
CA VAL A 32 3.67 -1.79 -0.42
C VAL A 32 5.11 -1.71 -0.90
N LEU A 33 5.87 -0.78 -0.34
CA LEU A 33 7.28 -0.58 -0.66
C LEU A 33 8.16 -1.00 0.53
N ASN A 34 9.39 -1.43 0.26
CA ASN A 34 10.44 -1.50 1.27
C ASN A 34 11.07 -0.11 1.49
N GLU A 35 12.03 -0.02 2.43
CA GLU A 35 12.73 1.23 2.75
C GLU A 35 13.53 1.81 1.58
N GLU A 36 13.95 0.97 0.64
CA GLU A 36 14.67 1.36 -0.59
C GLU A 36 13.72 1.79 -1.73
N GLY A 37 12.41 1.74 -1.50
CA GLY A 37 11.38 2.07 -2.49
C GLY A 37 11.06 0.93 -3.48
N ALA A 38 11.61 -0.27 -3.28
CA ALA A 38 11.26 -1.45 -4.07
C ALA A 38 9.85 -1.95 -3.72
N VAL A 39 9.08 -2.31 -4.75
CA VAL A 39 7.72 -2.84 -4.58
C VAL A 39 7.79 -4.26 -4.04
N LEU A 40 7.23 -4.47 -2.84
CA LEU A 40 7.11 -5.79 -2.22
C LEU A 40 5.78 -6.46 -2.59
N THR A 41 4.69 -5.69 -2.62
CA THR A 41 3.33 -6.16 -2.92
C THR A 41 2.57 -5.11 -3.71
N GLU A 42 1.79 -5.52 -4.70
CA GLU A 42 0.77 -4.68 -5.33
C GLU A 42 -0.62 -5.27 -5.07
N VAL A 43 -1.58 -4.39 -4.80
CA VAL A 43 -2.98 -4.77 -4.57
C VAL A 43 -3.87 -3.93 -5.48
N ASP A 44 -4.67 -4.60 -6.29
CA ASP A 44 -5.77 -4.00 -7.04
C ASP A 44 -7.03 -3.89 -6.15
N PRO A 45 -7.88 -2.86 -6.36
CA PRO A 45 -9.03 -2.55 -5.50
C PRO A 45 -10.09 -3.66 -5.39
#